data_AF-A0A2K1NDB2-F1
#
_entry.id   AF-A0A2K1NDB2-F1
#
_cell.length_a   1.000
_cell.length_b   1.000
_cell.length_c   1.000
_cell.angle_alpha   90.00
_cell.angle_beta   90.00
_cell.angle_gamma   90.00
#
_symmetry.space_group_name_H-M   'P 1'
#
loop_
_entity.id
_entity.type
_entity.pdbx_description
1 polymer ?
#
loop_
_entity_poly.entity_id
_entity_poly.type
_entity_poly.pdbx_seq_one_letter_code
_entity_poly.pdbx_strand_id
1 'polypeptide(L)' 'MKHKKGSVKAIIATARKMLSIIYETLKNDWVLEDFNNFILA' A
#
# COMPACT_ATOMS: atom_id res chain seq x y z
N MET A 1 -19.84 20.61 -0.18
CA MET A 1 -18.55 19.88 -0.03
C MET A 1 -18.76 18.53 0.67
N LYS A 2 -19.17 17.46 -0.04
CA LYS A 2 -19.33 16.11 0.54
C LYS A 2 -18.19 15.13 0.17
N HIS A 3 -17.40 15.43 -0.86
CA HIS A 3 -16.35 14.52 -1.38
C HIS A 3 -15.07 14.44 -0.52
N LYS A 4 -14.79 15.44 0.33
CA LYS A 4 -13.54 15.47 1.13
C LYS A 4 -13.46 14.37 2.20
N LYS A 5 -14.61 13.94 2.77
CA LYS A 5 -14.63 12.92 3.83
C LYS A 5 -14.36 11.50 3.33
N GLY A 6 -14.75 11.16 2.10
CA GLY A 6 -14.50 9.84 1.50
C GLY A 6 -13.03 9.64 1.14
N SER A 7 -12.39 10.68 0.59
CA SER A 7 -10.98 10.65 0.19
C SER A 7 -10.03 10.41 1.38
N VAL A 8 -10.22 11.09 2.52
CA VAL A 8 -9.37 10.89 3.71
C VAL A 8 -9.48 9.46 4.25
N LYS A 9 -10.70 8.89 4.28
CA LYS A 9 -10.89 7.50 4.71
C LYS A 9 -10.20 6.51 3.77
N ALA A 10 -10.27 6.74 2.46
CA ALA A 10 -9.58 5.92 1.48
C ALA A 10 -8.06 5.99 1.65
N ILE A 11 -7.49 7.19 1.84
CA ILE A 11 -6.05 7.37 2.08
C ILE A 11 -5.61 6.61 3.34
N ILE A 12 -6.35 6.74 4.44
CA ILE A 12 -6.04 6.05 5.70
C ILE A 12 -6.13 4.52 5.52
N ALA A 13 -7.15 4.03 4.81
CA ALA A 13 -7.31 2.60 4.53
C ALA A 13 -6.14 2.06 3.69
N THR A 14 -5.74 2.81 2.65
CA THR A 14 -4.59 2.47 1.81
C THR A 14 -3.29 2.44 2.60
N ALA A 15 -3.04 3.46 3.43
CA ALA A 15 -1.83 3.53 4.25
C ALA A 15 -1.73 2.35 5.23
N ARG A 16 -2.84 1.97 5.88
CA ARG A 16 -2.89 0.79 6.76
C ARG A 16 -2.56 -0.50 6.00
N LYS A 17 -3.17 -0.69 4.82
CA LYS A 17 -2.92 -1.87 3.98
C LYS A 17 -1.46 -1.94 3.52
N MET A 18 -0.89 -0.82 3.11
CA MET A 18 0.51 -0.74 2.70
C MET A 18 1.47 -1.09 3.84
N LEU A 19 1.22 -0.59 5.05
CA LEU A 19 2.04 -0.92 6.22
C LEU A 19 1.98 -2.42 6.57
N SER A 20 0.78 -3.03 6.50
CA SER A 20 0.64 -4.48 6.71
C SER A 20 1.44 -5.29 5.70
N ILE A 21 1.42 -4.90 4.43
CA ILE A 21 2.22 -5.56 3.38
C ILE A 21 3.71 -5.45 3.70
N ILE A 22 4.22 -4.23 4.00
CA ILE A 22 5.63 -4.03 4.36
C ILE A 22 6.03 -4.92 5.55
N TYR A 23 5.20 -4.98 6.58
CA TYR A 23 5.45 -5.82 7.75
C TYR A 23 5.56 -7.30 7.39
N GLU A 24 4.61 -7.83 6.61
CA GLU A 24 4.63 -9.23 6.18
C GLU A 24 5.81 -9.54 5.27
N THR A 25 6.18 -8.60 4.38
CA THR A 25 7.35 -8.71 3.52
C THR A 25 8.63 -8.84 4.35
N LEU A 26 8.84 -7.96 5.34
CA LEU A 26 10.02 -8.01 6.21
C LEU A 26 10.02 -9.24 7.11
N LYS A 27 8.86 -9.63 7.66
CA LYS A 27 8.74 -10.77 8.57
C LYS A 27 9.08 -12.10 7.90
N ASN A 28 8.68 -12.27 6.64
CA ASN A 28 8.89 -13.50 5.89
C ASN A 28 10.13 -13.47 4.98
N ASP A 29 10.96 -12.42 5.08
CA ASP A 29 12.14 -12.19 4.23
C ASP A 29 11.81 -12.25 2.73
N TRP A 30 10.65 -11.69 2.35
CA TRP A 30 10.20 -11.67 0.97
C TRP A 30 10.81 -10.49 0.21
N VAL A 31 11.28 -10.75 -0.99
CA VAL A 31 11.65 -9.71 -1.96
C VAL A 31 10.55 -9.64 -2.99
N LEU A 32 9.90 -8.48 -3.14
CA LEU A 32 8.97 -8.26 -4.25
C LEU A 32 9.77 -8.03 -5.53
N GLU A 33 10.02 -9.10 -6.30
CA GLU A 33 10.82 -9.09 -7.52
C GLU A 33 10.34 -8.01 -8.53
N ASP A 34 9.02 -7.81 -8.66
CA ASP A 34 8.42 -6.84 -9.60
C ASP A 34 8.34 -5.40 -9.06
N PHE A 35 8.56 -5.16 -7.77
CA PHE A 35 8.43 -3.82 -7.20
C PHE A 35 9.50 -2.86 -7.70
N ASN A 36 10.72 -3.38 -7.96
CA ASN A 36 11.83 -2.57 -8.45
C ASN A 36 11.73 -2.24 -9.94
N ASN A 37 10.92 -2.97 -10.70
CA ASN A 37 10.89 -2.82 -12.15
C ASN A 37 10.00 -1.65 -12.58
N PHE A 38 9.10 -1.15 -11.73
CA PHE A 38 8.16 -0.03 -12.03
C PHE A 38 7.51 -0.12 -13.43
N ILE A 39 7.38 -1.33 -13.99
CA ILE A 39 6.76 -1.54 -15.29
C ILE A 39 5.26 -1.52 -15.04
N LEU A 40 4.58 -0.47 -15.53
CA LEU A 40 3.14 -0.55 -15.74
C LEU A 40 2.90 -1.62 -16.80
N ALA A 41 2.39 -2.78 -16.38
CA ALA A 41 1.79 -3.76 -17.27
C ALA A 41 0.55 -3.18 -17.96
#